data_AF-A0A364NKE9-F1
#
_entry.id   AF-A0A364NKE9-F1
#
_cell.length_a   1.000
_cell.length_b   1.000
_cell.length_c   1.000
_cell.angle_alpha   90.00
_cell.angle_beta   90.00
_cell.angle_gamma   90.00
#
_symmetry.space_group_name_H-M   'P 1'
#
loop_
_entity.id
_entity.type
_entity.pdbx_description
1 polymer ?
#
loop_
_entity_poly.entity_id
_entity_poly.type
_entity_poly.pdbx_seq_one_letter_code
_entity_poly.pdbx_strand_id
1 'polypeptide(L)'
;MSKSLADLLDRVRLKYVEAVEVQGHHQPYLIAHHIAHQMLMADPQRMAEMISQDPKILAARPSGLIEDPTEMDNPSVGAIVYSNVVAATLEGLLAVAVNRGWLDVDDQGQFMVDAAELDRVKPVSYTDFSSAKPNLAHQQSELGRIFMAAEQDYTEKLNSEPHNAYQLAVQIASDYSVFSPEDLAPLILENPLLLGLRIDDRIDEEMFGDNPPAGLIVSLHLTDLLLQSLLDIAGSMGALELDSAGEMIIPFEEEDRPVVH
;
A
#
# COMPACT_ATOMS: atom_id res chain seq x y z
N MET A 1 17.94 -9.03 -10.89
CA MET A 1 17.28 -10.19 -11.55
C MET A 1 15.98 -10.46 -10.82
N SER A 2 14.86 -9.91 -11.31
CA SER A 2 13.50 -10.00 -10.75
C SER A 2 12.77 -11.23 -11.29
N LYS A 3 13.16 -12.43 -10.85
CA LYS A 3 12.70 -13.69 -11.48
C LYS A 3 11.28 -14.10 -11.08
N SER A 4 10.80 -13.89 -9.84
CA SER A 4 9.52 -14.51 -9.43
C SER A 4 8.29 -13.90 -10.12
N LEU A 5 8.19 -12.56 -10.20
CA LEU A 5 7.02 -11.91 -10.78
C LEU A 5 7.00 -12.05 -12.31
N ALA A 6 8.12 -11.78 -12.99
CA ALA A 6 8.20 -11.97 -14.44
C ALA A 6 7.91 -13.42 -14.84
N ASP A 7 8.49 -14.41 -14.14
CA ASP A 7 8.20 -15.83 -14.38
C ASP A 7 6.74 -16.20 -14.06
N LEU A 8 6.11 -15.54 -13.08
CA LEU A 8 4.68 -15.71 -12.80
C LEU A 8 3.83 -15.17 -13.95
N LEU A 9 4.09 -13.94 -14.43
CA LEU A 9 3.38 -13.33 -15.54
C LEU A 9 3.55 -14.12 -16.84
N ASP A 10 4.75 -14.63 -17.11
CA ASP A 10 5.00 -15.50 -18.26
C ASP A 10 4.21 -16.81 -18.17
N ARG A 11 4.12 -17.43 -16.98
CA ARG A 11 3.28 -18.62 -16.77
C ARG A 11 1.79 -18.33 -16.95
N VAL A 12 1.34 -17.18 -16.47
CA VAL A 12 -0.05 -16.71 -16.68
C VAL A 12 -0.34 -16.57 -18.16
N ARG A 13 0.54 -15.92 -18.92
CA ARG A 13 0.41 -15.77 -20.38
C ARG A 13 0.39 -17.11 -21.11
N LEU A 14 1.27 -18.05 -20.75
CA LEU A 14 1.29 -19.38 -21.37
C LEU A 14 -0.02 -20.14 -21.11
N LYS A 15 -0.50 -20.14 -19.86
CA LYS A 15 -1.76 -20.79 -19.51
C LYS A 15 -2.96 -20.14 -20.20
N TYR A 16 -2.94 -18.82 -20.34
CA TYR A 16 -3.96 -18.08 -21.07
C TYR A 16 -4.05 -18.52 -22.53
N VAL A 17 -2.92 -18.53 -23.25
CA VAL A 17 -2.86 -18.96 -24.65
C VAL A 17 -3.38 -20.39 -24.81
N GLU A 18 -2.93 -21.31 -23.97
CA GLU A 18 -3.39 -22.71 -24.01
C GLU A 18 -4.90 -22.81 -23.78
N ALA A 19 -5.43 -22.09 -22.79
CA ALA A 19 -6.86 -22.14 -22.45
C ALA A 19 -7.76 -21.58 -23.57
N VAL A 20 -7.35 -20.48 -24.20
CA VAL A 20 -8.10 -19.87 -25.32
C VAL A 20 -8.06 -20.76 -26.55
N GLU A 21 -6.92 -21.40 -26.86
CA GLU A 21 -6.80 -22.35 -27.96
C GLU A 21 -7.70 -23.58 -27.76
N VAL A 22 -7.74 -24.13 -26.53
CA VAL A 22 -8.61 -25.28 -26.20
C VAL A 22 -10.10 -24.94 -26.29
N GLN A 23 -10.50 -23.72 -25.96
CA GLN A 23 -11.89 -23.25 -26.10
C GLN A 23 -12.26 -22.77 -27.51
N GLY A 24 -11.37 -22.93 -28.50
CA GLY A 24 -11.66 -22.55 -29.89
C GLY A 24 -11.74 -21.03 -30.10
N HIS A 25 -10.97 -20.27 -29.32
CA HIS A 25 -10.87 -18.80 -29.39
C HIS A 25 -12.13 -18.04 -28.97
N HIS A 26 -13.03 -18.69 -28.22
CA HIS A 26 -14.19 -18.04 -27.65
C HIS A 26 -13.86 -17.43 -26.29
N GLN A 27 -14.49 -16.29 -25.99
CA GLN A 27 -14.47 -15.63 -24.68
C GLN A 27 -13.04 -15.33 -24.14
N PRO A 28 -12.21 -14.61 -24.91
CA PRO A 28 -10.83 -14.32 -24.53
C PRO A 28 -10.70 -13.44 -23.27
N TYR A 29 -11.68 -12.60 -22.95
CA TYR A 29 -11.67 -11.75 -21.76
C TYR A 29 -12.01 -12.53 -20.50
N LEU A 30 -13.05 -13.35 -20.50
CA LEU A 30 -13.49 -14.17 -19.38
C LEU A 30 -12.41 -15.18 -18.99
N ILE A 31 -11.74 -15.76 -19.99
CA ILE A 31 -10.59 -16.65 -19.76
C ILE A 31 -9.42 -15.87 -19.14
N ALA A 32 -9.11 -14.66 -19.65
CA ALA A 32 -8.05 -13.81 -19.10
C ALA A 32 -8.34 -13.43 -17.64
N HIS A 33 -9.56 -12.94 -17.37
CA HIS A 33 -10.06 -12.58 -16.05
C HIS A 33 -9.91 -13.75 -15.07
N HIS A 34 -10.46 -14.91 -15.43
CA HIS A 34 -10.41 -16.09 -14.59
C HIS A 34 -8.98 -16.53 -14.27
N ILE A 35 -8.10 -16.59 -15.28
CA ILE A 35 -6.71 -17.05 -15.10
C ILE A 35 -5.90 -16.05 -14.30
N ALA A 36 -6.05 -14.75 -14.56
CA ALA A 36 -5.35 -13.70 -13.82
C ALA A 36 -5.67 -13.79 -12.33
N HIS A 37 -6.95 -13.81 -11.96
CA HIS A 37 -7.35 -13.93 -10.55
C HIS A 37 -6.91 -15.26 -9.93
N GLN A 38 -7.06 -16.38 -10.65
CA GLN A 38 -6.69 -17.71 -10.13
C GLN A 38 -5.19 -17.84 -9.84
N MET A 39 -4.33 -17.22 -10.65
CA MET A 39 -2.88 -17.42 -10.56
C MET A 39 -2.14 -16.31 -9.80
N LEU A 40 -2.70 -15.09 -9.80
CA LEU A 40 -2.07 -13.92 -9.18
C LEU A 40 -2.54 -13.66 -7.76
N MET A 41 -3.65 -14.24 -7.31
CA MET A 41 -4.08 -14.12 -5.92
C MET A 41 -3.00 -14.70 -5.01
N ALA A 42 -2.33 -13.82 -4.29
CA ALA A 42 -1.23 -14.15 -3.39
C ALA A 42 -1.70 -14.07 -1.94
N ASP A 43 -1.15 -14.93 -1.10
CA ASP A 43 -1.18 -14.69 0.34
C ASP A 43 -0.34 -13.44 0.69
N PRO A 44 -0.52 -12.86 1.89
CA PRO A 44 0.19 -11.64 2.26
C PRO A 44 1.71 -11.78 2.22
N GLN A 45 2.24 -12.96 2.52
CA GLN A 45 3.69 -13.20 2.54
C GLN A 45 4.26 -13.15 1.12
N ARG A 46 3.59 -13.82 0.17
CA ARG A 46 3.98 -13.83 -1.23
C ARG A 46 3.80 -12.47 -1.89
N MET A 47 2.80 -11.70 -1.47
CA MET A 47 2.65 -10.31 -1.94
C MET A 47 3.80 -9.44 -1.44
N ALA A 48 4.20 -9.59 -0.18
CA ALA A 48 5.37 -8.89 0.37
C ALA A 48 6.67 -9.26 -0.37
N GLU A 49 6.87 -10.53 -0.72
CA GLU A 49 7.98 -10.97 -1.57
C GLU A 49 7.97 -10.34 -2.96
N MET A 50 6.79 -10.17 -3.57
CA MET A 50 6.64 -9.49 -4.86
C MET A 50 7.02 -8.01 -4.76
N ILE A 51 6.56 -7.31 -3.71
CA ILE A 51 6.91 -5.91 -3.44
C ILE A 51 8.42 -5.77 -3.20
N SER A 52 9.02 -6.69 -2.44
CA SER A 52 10.48 -6.70 -2.22
C SER A 52 11.29 -6.83 -3.51
N GLN A 53 10.75 -7.54 -4.51
CA GLN A 53 11.41 -7.73 -5.80
C GLN A 53 11.19 -6.58 -6.78
N ASP A 54 10.02 -5.95 -6.73
CA ASP A 54 9.67 -4.78 -7.53
C ASP A 54 8.93 -3.74 -6.67
N PRO A 55 9.66 -2.88 -5.95
CA PRO A 55 9.06 -1.89 -5.05
C PRO A 55 8.11 -0.91 -5.75
N LYS A 56 8.28 -0.68 -7.06
CA LYS A 56 7.47 0.28 -7.82
C LYS A 56 5.99 -0.06 -7.85
N ILE A 57 5.62 -1.31 -7.55
CA ILE A 57 4.21 -1.69 -7.44
C ILE A 57 3.49 -0.98 -6.29
N LEU A 58 4.21 -0.40 -5.32
CA LEU A 58 3.62 0.45 -4.27
C LEU A 58 3.12 1.81 -4.80
N ALA A 59 3.46 2.19 -6.04
CA ALA A 59 2.86 3.34 -6.70
C ALA A 59 1.44 3.05 -7.24
N ALA A 60 0.95 1.81 -7.09
CA ALA A 60 -0.41 1.39 -7.44
C ALA A 60 -1.48 2.25 -6.77
N ARG A 61 -2.57 2.52 -7.49
CA ARG A 61 -3.71 3.34 -7.04
C ARG A 61 -5.03 2.59 -7.20
N PRO A 62 -6.03 2.79 -6.34
CA PRO A 62 -7.29 2.05 -6.40
C PRO A 62 -8.04 2.29 -7.72
N SER A 63 -8.22 3.55 -8.15
CA SER A 63 -8.67 3.97 -9.50
C SER A 63 -9.88 3.19 -10.08
N GLY A 64 -10.80 2.71 -9.24
CA GLY A 64 -11.94 1.88 -9.66
C GLY A 64 -11.58 0.46 -10.14
N LEU A 65 -10.35 0.00 -9.88
CA LEU A 65 -9.86 -1.34 -10.22
C LEU A 65 -10.21 -2.40 -9.17
N ILE A 66 -10.77 -1.97 -8.02
CA ILE A 66 -11.12 -2.87 -6.92
C ILE A 66 -12.43 -3.58 -7.27
N GLU A 67 -12.37 -4.89 -7.47
CA GLU A 67 -13.53 -5.72 -7.82
C GLU A 67 -14.20 -6.39 -6.61
N ASP A 68 -13.49 -6.53 -5.49
CA ASP A 68 -14.05 -7.13 -4.27
C ASP A 68 -15.00 -6.14 -3.57
N PRO A 69 -16.30 -6.46 -3.42
CA PRO A 69 -17.28 -5.59 -2.78
C PRO A 69 -16.91 -5.17 -1.35
N THR A 70 -16.11 -5.97 -0.64
CA THR A 70 -15.67 -5.67 0.73
C THR A 70 -14.49 -4.68 0.78
N GLU A 71 -13.78 -4.52 -0.33
CA GLU A 71 -12.61 -3.63 -0.45
C GLU A 71 -12.92 -2.37 -1.27
N MET A 72 -14.05 -2.30 -1.98
CA MET A 72 -14.37 -1.20 -2.91
C MET A 72 -14.34 0.20 -2.25
N ASP A 73 -14.92 0.34 -1.07
CA ASP A 73 -15.12 1.66 -0.44
C ASP A 73 -13.87 2.16 0.30
N ASN A 74 -13.11 1.25 0.92
CA ASN A 74 -11.91 1.59 1.69
C ASN A 74 -10.87 0.48 1.52
N PRO A 75 -10.18 0.39 0.37
CA PRO A 75 -9.32 -0.74 0.06
C PRO A 75 -8.05 -0.77 0.91
N SER A 76 -7.63 -1.98 1.27
CA SER A 76 -6.33 -2.23 1.90
C SER A 76 -5.18 -2.04 0.91
N VAL A 77 -3.99 -1.74 1.41
CA VAL A 77 -2.75 -1.65 0.61
C VAL A 77 -2.55 -2.87 -0.27
N GLY A 78 -2.77 -4.07 0.29
CA GLY A 78 -2.68 -5.34 -0.44
C GLY A 78 -3.72 -5.45 -1.56
N ALA A 79 -4.97 -5.03 -1.31
CA ALA A 79 -6.02 -5.00 -2.34
C ALA A 79 -5.70 -4.04 -3.49
N ILE A 80 -5.14 -2.86 -3.19
CA ILE A 80 -4.71 -1.87 -4.19
C ILE A 80 -3.61 -2.46 -5.09
N VAL A 81 -2.54 -2.99 -4.46
CA VAL A 81 -1.40 -3.59 -5.18
C VAL A 81 -1.87 -4.77 -6.03
N TYR A 82 -2.65 -5.67 -5.45
CA TYR A 82 -3.21 -6.83 -6.14
C TYR A 82 -4.02 -6.42 -7.38
N SER A 83 -4.95 -5.49 -7.23
CA SER A 83 -5.84 -5.07 -8.32
C SER A 83 -5.07 -4.41 -9.47
N ASN A 84 -4.01 -3.64 -9.16
CA ASN A 84 -3.14 -3.05 -10.19
C ASN A 84 -2.33 -4.12 -10.94
N VAL A 85 -1.80 -5.11 -10.22
CA VAL A 85 -1.06 -6.23 -10.84
C VAL A 85 -2.00 -7.04 -11.75
N VAL A 86 -3.23 -7.30 -11.31
CA VAL A 86 -4.24 -7.97 -12.13
C VAL A 86 -4.61 -7.14 -13.35
N ALA A 87 -4.93 -5.85 -13.19
CA ALA A 87 -5.30 -4.97 -14.28
C ALA A 87 -4.21 -4.90 -15.37
N ALA A 88 -2.95 -4.70 -14.97
CA ALA A 88 -1.82 -4.69 -15.89
C ALA A 88 -1.63 -6.05 -16.59
N THR A 89 -1.88 -7.15 -15.87
CA THR A 89 -1.81 -8.48 -16.48
C THR A 89 -2.94 -8.70 -17.48
N LEU A 90 -4.17 -8.31 -17.14
CA LEU A 90 -5.32 -8.41 -18.03
C LEU A 90 -5.09 -7.62 -19.32
N GLU A 91 -4.65 -6.37 -19.22
CA GLU A 91 -4.29 -5.56 -20.38
C GLU A 91 -3.27 -6.28 -21.28
N GLY A 92 -2.23 -6.85 -20.68
CA GLY A 92 -1.22 -7.64 -21.39
C GLY A 92 -1.78 -8.90 -22.06
N LEU A 93 -2.70 -9.63 -21.41
CA LEU A 93 -3.34 -10.82 -21.97
C LEU A 93 -4.30 -10.46 -23.12
N LEU A 94 -5.07 -9.38 -22.99
CA LEU A 94 -5.97 -8.90 -24.04
C LEU A 94 -5.18 -8.39 -25.25
N ALA A 95 -4.03 -7.73 -25.04
CA ALA A 95 -3.13 -7.38 -26.13
C ALA A 95 -2.62 -8.62 -26.89
N VAL A 96 -2.35 -9.73 -26.20
CA VAL A 96 -2.02 -11.01 -26.85
C VAL A 96 -3.19 -11.55 -27.66
N ALA A 97 -4.41 -11.44 -27.16
CA ALA A 97 -5.62 -11.85 -27.86
C ALA A 97 -5.82 -11.07 -29.17
N VAL A 98 -5.64 -9.74 -29.12
CA VAL A 98 -5.70 -8.88 -30.31
C VAL A 98 -4.62 -9.26 -31.33
N ASN A 99 -3.38 -9.42 -30.88
CA ASN A 99 -2.26 -9.80 -31.76
C ASN A 99 -2.47 -11.17 -32.44
N ARG A 100 -3.27 -12.05 -31.84
CA ARG A 100 -3.61 -13.38 -32.37
C ARG A 100 -4.94 -13.41 -33.13
N GLY A 101 -5.66 -12.29 -33.21
CA GLY A 101 -6.95 -12.19 -33.90
C GLY A 101 -8.12 -12.86 -33.16
N TRP A 102 -8.03 -12.97 -31.84
CA TRP A 102 -9.10 -13.52 -30.98
C TRP A 102 -10.04 -12.44 -30.44
N LEU A 103 -9.57 -11.18 -30.45
CA LEU A 103 -10.29 -10.02 -29.95
C LEU A 103 -10.03 -8.84 -30.89
N ASP A 104 -11.04 -8.04 -31.15
CA ASP A 104 -10.91 -6.83 -31.97
C ASP A 104 -10.74 -5.59 -31.09
N VAL A 105 -10.26 -4.51 -31.70
CA VAL A 105 -10.20 -3.18 -31.10
C VAL A 105 -11.06 -2.20 -31.89
N ASP A 106 -11.65 -1.24 -31.20
CA ASP A 106 -12.46 -0.20 -31.84
C ASP A 106 -11.59 0.91 -32.47
N ASP A 107 -12.25 1.92 -33.03
CA ASP A 107 -11.60 3.07 -33.68
C ASP A 107 -10.78 3.95 -32.71
N GLN A 108 -10.94 3.76 -31.39
CA GLN A 108 -10.19 4.46 -30.34
C GLN A 108 -9.07 3.57 -29.75
N GLY A 109 -8.91 2.34 -30.24
CA GLY A 109 -7.95 1.37 -29.72
C GLY A 109 -8.39 0.68 -28.43
N GLN A 110 -9.67 0.75 -28.06
CA GLN A 110 -10.23 0.03 -26.91
C GLN A 110 -10.60 -1.39 -27.29
N PHE A 111 -10.41 -2.34 -26.37
CA PHE A 111 -10.77 -3.73 -26.57
C PHE A 111 -12.28 -3.91 -26.74
N MET A 112 -12.71 -4.54 -27.83
CA MET A 112 -14.11 -4.84 -28.09
C MET A 112 -14.52 -6.17 -27.43
N VAL A 113 -14.90 -6.09 -26.15
CA VAL A 113 -15.36 -7.25 -25.37
C VAL A 113 -16.88 -7.44 -25.53
N ASP A 114 -17.33 -8.68 -25.68
CA ASP A 114 -18.77 -9.00 -25.76
C ASP A 114 -19.47 -8.74 -24.42
N ALA A 115 -20.61 -8.05 -24.44
CA ALA A 115 -21.41 -7.81 -23.23
C ALA A 115 -21.83 -9.11 -22.54
N ALA A 116 -22.15 -10.17 -23.32
CA ALA A 116 -22.50 -11.47 -22.77
C ALA A 116 -21.33 -12.17 -22.05
N GLU A 117 -20.10 -11.74 -22.33
CA GLU A 117 -18.90 -12.19 -21.65
C GLU A 117 -18.69 -11.46 -20.33
N LEU A 118 -18.88 -10.13 -20.33
CA LEU A 118 -18.85 -9.30 -19.12
C LEU A 118 -19.90 -9.74 -18.09
N ASP A 119 -21.11 -10.06 -18.55
CA ASP A 119 -22.20 -10.54 -17.69
C ASP A 119 -21.90 -11.89 -16.99
N ARG A 120 -20.92 -12.65 -17.50
CA ARG A 120 -20.50 -13.94 -16.94
C ARG A 120 -19.35 -13.84 -15.97
N VAL A 121 -18.75 -12.66 -15.80
CA VAL A 121 -17.69 -12.42 -14.83
C VAL A 121 -18.25 -12.66 -13.43
N LYS A 122 -17.60 -13.53 -12.67
CA LYS A 122 -17.99 -13.80 -11.29
C LYS A 122 -17.35 -12.77 -10.37
N PRO A 123 -18.04 -12.34 -9.30
CA PRO A 123 -17.43 -11.55 -8.25
C PRO A 123 -16.18 -12.23 -7.71
N VAL A 124 -15.13 -11.45 -7.48
CA VAL A 124 -13.87 -11.92 -6.91
C VAL A 124 -13.87 -11.60 -5.43
N SER A 125 -13.38 -12.53 -4.62
CA SER A 125 -13.09 -12.28 -3.21
C SER A 125 -11.57 -12.30 -3.03
N TYR A 126 -11.07 -11.23 -2.43
CA TYR A 126 -9.65 -11.01 -2.21
C TYR A 126 -9.17 -11.76 -0.99
N THR A 127 -7.86 -11.96 -0.92
CA THR A 127 -7.24 -12.46 0.32
C THR A 127 -7.34 -11.37 1.38
N ASP A 128 -7.68 -11.76 2.61
CA ASP A 128 -7.63 -10.84 3.74
C ASP A 128 -6.18 -10.55 4.14
N PHE A 129 -5.68 -9.39 3.70
CA PHE A 129 -4.32 -8.94 3.97
C PHE A 129 -4.08 -8.51 5.43
N SER A 130 -5.13 -8.35 6.23
CA SER A 130 -5.02 -8.06 7.67
C SER A 130 -4.72 -9.30 8.52
N SER A 131 -4.89 -10.50 7.95
CA SER A 131 -4.68 -11.79 8.65
C SER A 131 -3.23 -12.30 8.63
N ALA A 132 -2.30 -11.49 8.12
CA ALA A 132 -0.90 -11.88 7.97
C ALA A 132 -0.21 -12.21 9.30
N LYS A 133 0.83 -13.03 9.26
CA LYS A 133 1.66 -13.31 10.44
C LYS A 133 2.98 -12.54 10.32
N PRO A 134 3.35 -11.71 11.31
CA PRO A 134 4.62 -11.00 11.28
C PRO A 134 5.78 -12.00 11.37
N ASN A 135 6.87 -11.73 10.66
CA ASN A 135 8.07 -12.56 10.72
C ASN A 135 8.96 -12.13 11.88
N LEU A 136 8.68 -12.65 13.08
CA LEU A 136 9.43 -12.32 14.31
C LEU A 136 10.80 -13.01 14.42
N ALA A 137 11.34 -13.54 13.32
CA ALA A 137 12.61 -14.28 13.34
C ALA A 137 13.84 -13.37 13.57
N HIS A 138 13.69 -12.04 13.45
CA HIS A 138 14.79 -11.09 13.54
C HIS A 138 14.90 -10.52 14.96
N GLN A 139 16.12 -10.43 15.51
CA GLN A 139 16.37 -9.91 16.87
C GLN A 139 16.17 -8.39 16.97
N GLN A 140 16.16 -7.67 15.85
CA GLN A 140 15.84 -6.24 15.78
C GLN A 140 15.20 -5.94 14.42
N SER A 141 14.01 -5.36 14.43
CA SER A 141 13.28 -5.00 13.21
C SER A 141 13.85 -3.75 12.57
N GLU A 142 13.77 -3.66 11.24
CA GLU A 142 14.21 -2.46 10.51
C GLU A 142 13.35 -1.26 10.91
N LEU A 143 12.04 -1.47 11.03
CA LEU A 143 11.11 -0.46 11.55
C LEU A 143 11.50 -0.01 12.97
N GLY A 144 11.84 -0.96 13.84
CA GLY A 144 12.25 -0.67 15.21
C GLY A 144 13.55 0.12 15.26
N ARG A 145 14.50 -0.15 14.36
CA ARG A 145 15.74 0.63 14.23
C ARG A 145 15.47 2.07 13.82
N ILE A 146 14.57 2.28 12.85
CA ILE A 146 14.18 3.64 12.42
C ILE A 146 13.53 4.40 13.57
N PHE A 147 12.59 3.76 14.28
CA PHE A 147 11.87 4.38 15.39
C PHE A 147 12.81 4.71 16.55
N MET A 148 13.69 3.78 16.95
CA MET A 148 14.69 4.05 17.99
C MET A 148 15.61 5.22 17.63
N ALA A 149 16.01 5.35 16.36
CA ALA A 149 16.85 6.46 15.93
C ALA A 149 16.12 7.81 16.01
N ALA A 150 14.84 7.84 15.63
CA ALA A 150 13.99 9.02 15.74
C ALA A 150 13.73 9.41 17.21
N GLU A 151 13.42 8.43 18.07
CA GLU A 151 13.21 8.63 19.51
C GLU A 151 14.47 9.17 20.21
N GLN A 152 15.64 8.67 19.81
CA GLN A 152 16.92 9.16 20.32
C GLN A 152 17.18 10.60 19.89
N ASP A 153 17.03 10.92 18.59
CA ASP A 153 17.22 12.29 18.08
C ASP A 153 16.23 13.28 18.72
N TYR A 154 14.99 12.85 18.92
CA TYR A 154 13.96 13.62 19.63
C TYR A 154 14.37 13.92 21.06
N THR A 155 14.79 12.90 21.81
CA THR A 155 15.20 13.06 23.21
C THR A 155 16.43 13.96 23.34
N GLU A 156 17.40 13.85 22.43
CA GLU A 156 18.60 14.70 22.43
C GLU A 156 18.25 16.17 22.15
N LYS A 157 17.42 16.44 21.13
CA LYS A 157 16.98 17.81 20.78
C LYS A 157 16.09 18.43 21.84
N LEU A 158 15.15 17.66 22.41
CA LEU A 158 14.25 18.14 23.46
C LEU A 158 15.01 18.58 24.72
N ASN A 159 16.12 17.92 25.05
CA ASN A 159 16.96 18.26 26.20
C ASN A 159 17.98 19.39 25.94
N SER A 160 18.29 19.70 24.68
CA SER A 160 19.39 20.61 24.32
C SER A 160 18.93 21.95 23.77
N GLU A 161 17.72 22.03 23.22
CA GLU A 161 17.21 23.23 22.54
C GLU A 161 15.81 23.60 23.06
N PRO A 162 15.49 24.90 23.21
CA PRO A 162 14.16 25.35 23.61
C PRO A 162 13.19 25.18 22.44
N HIS A 163 12.64 23.98 22.30
CA HIS A 163 11.64 23.65 21.29
C HIS A 163 10.26 23.46 21.91
N ASN A 164 9.22 23.77 21.12
CA ASN A 164 7.90 23.24 21.41
C ASN A 164 7.90 21.72 21.15
N ALA A 165 7.67 20.92 22.19
CA ALA A 165 7.78 19.47 22.13
C ALA A 165 6.88 18.83 21.05
N TYR A 166 5.70 19.38 20.82
CA TYR A 166 4.78 18.93 19.78
C TYR A 166 5.32 19.25 18.38
N GLN A 167 5.76 20.49 18.14
CA GLN A 167 6.32 20.89 16.84
C GLN A 167 7.60 20.10 16.51
N LEU A 168 8.45 19.85 17.51
CA LEU A 168 9.64 19.01 17.35
C LEU A 168 9.26 17.56 17.00
N ALA A 169 8.20 17.03 17.61
CA ALA A 169 7.73 15.67 17.32
C ALA A 169 7.20 15.57 15.88
N VAL A 170 6.43 16.54 15.41
CA VAL A 170 5.95 16.61 14.02
C VAL A 170 7.13 16.70 13.04
N GLN A 171 8.13 17.55 13.35
CA GLN A 171 9.31 17.69 12.52
C GLN A 171 10.09 16.38 12.41
N ILE A 172 10.43 15.75 13.55
CA ILE A 172 11.21 14.51 13.56
C ILE A 172 10.42 13.35 12.97
N ALA A 173 9.12 13.25 13.28
CA ALA A 173 8.27 12.24 12.65
C ALA A 173 8.33 12.40 11.12
N SER A 174 8.23 13.63 10.60
CA SER A 174 8.34 13.90 9.16
C SER A 174 9.72 13.51 8.61
N ASP A 175 10.81 13.90 9.27
CA ASP A 175 12.19 13.63 8.82
C ASP A 175 12.49 12.12 8.71
N TYR A 176 11.90 11.30 9.59
CA TYR A 176 12.14 9.86 9.67
C TYR A 176 11.05 9.01 8.98
N SER A 177 9.99 9.61 8.44
CA SER A 177 8.84 8.89 7.85
C SER A 177 8.63 9.12 6.34
N VAL A 178 9.51 9.87 5.68
CA VAL A 178 9.51 9.95 4.21
C VAL A 178 10.09 8.66 3.63
N PHE A 179 9.24 7.66 3.45
CA PHE A 179 9.62 6.40 2.84
C PHE A 179 9.42 6.42 1.32
N SER A 180 10.46 6.11 0.57
CA SER A 180 10.32 5.70 -0.82
C SER A 180 9.76 4.27 -0.92
N PRO A 181 9.20 3.85 -2.07
CA PRO A 181 8.83 2.45 -2.27
C PRO A 181 9.94 1.46 -1.91
N GLU A 182 11.18 1.82 -2.24
CA GLU A 182 12.39 1.05 -1.96
C GLU A 182 12.67 0.90 -0.45
N ASP A 183 12.33 1.92 0.35
CA ASP A 183 12.44 1.88 1.80
C ASP A 183 11.31 1.08 2.45
N LEU A 184 10.09 1.14 1.89
CA LEU A 184 8.92 0.40 2.39
C LEU A 184 9.00 -1.09 2.11
N ALA A 185 9.58 -1.48 0.97
CA ALA A 185 9.65 -2.86 0.53
C ALA A 185 10.27 -3.84 1.57
N PRO A 186 11.42 -3.55 2.20
CA PRO A 186 11.95 -4.39 3.28
C PRO A 186 11.06 -4.40 4.54
N LEU A 187 10.40 -3.29 4.87
CA LEU A 187 9.49 -3.20 6.03
C LEU A 187 8.26 -4.09 5.83
N ILE A 188 7.71 -4.09 4.62
CA ILE A 188 6.56 -4.92 4.25
C ILE A 188 6.96 -6.41 4.21
N LEU A 189 8.17 -6.73 3.74
CA LEU A 189 8.68 -8.10 3.77
C LEU A 189 8.83 -8.64 5.20
N GLU A 190 9.29 -7.79 6.12
CA GLU A 190 9.42 -8.14 7.53
C GLU A 190 8.03 -8.27 8.21
N ASN A 191 7.14 -7.32 7.93
CA ASN A 191 5.81 -7.24 8.51
C ASN A 191 4.72 -7.12 7.44
N PRO A 192 4.23 -8.24 6.87
CA PRO A 192 3.18 -8.21 5.86
C PRO A 192 1.82 -7.71 6.37
N LEU A 193 1.63 -7.49 7.68
CA LEU A 193 0.45 -6.81 8.21
C LEU A 193 0.30 -5.38 7.68
N LEU A 194 1.40 -4.76 7.24
CA LEU A 194 1.37 -3.46 6.58
C LEU A 194 0.52 -3.47 5.29
N LEU A 195 0.31 -4.64 4.67
CA LEU A 195 -0.60 -4.80 3.53
C LEU A 195 -2.07 -4.71 3.92
N GLY A 196 -2.41 -4.92 5.20
CA GLY A 196 -3.76 -4.78 5.72
C GLY A 196 -4.14 -3.33 6.06
N LEU A 197 -3.20 -2.39 6.00
CA LEU A 197 -3.46 -0.98 6.29
C LEU A 197 -4.43 -0.38 5.26
N ARG A 198 -5.28 0.52 5.75
CA ARG A 198 -6.33 1.21 5.00
C ARG A 198 -6.18 2.71 5.17
N ILE A 199 -6.81 3.52 4.32
CA ILE A 199 -6.65 4.97 4.42
C ILE A 199 -7.33 5.56 5.66
N ASP A 200 -8.48 5.00 6.05
CA ASP A 200 -9.23 5.35 7.27
C ASP A 200 -9.34 6.87 7.52
N ASP A 201 -9.72 7.63 6.48
CA ASP A 201 -9.88 9.11 6.52
C ASP A 201 -8.62 9.90 6.90
N ARG A 202 -7.42 9.31 6.79
CA ARG A 202 -6.14 9.93 7.19
C ARG A 202 -5.53 10.88 6.17
N ILE A 203 -6.20 11.09 5.04
CA ILE A 203 -5.67 11.92 3.96
C ILE A 203 -6.56 13.12 3.75
N ASP A 204 -5.90 14.27 3.69
CA ASP A 204 -6.49 15.48 3.13
C ASP A 204 -6.68 15.29 1.62
N GLU A 205 -7.94 15.10 1.21
CA GLU A 205 -8.35 14.92 -0.18
C GLU A 205 -7.89 16.10 -1.07
N GLU A 206 -7.74 17.32 -0.52
CA GLU A 206 -7.28 18.48 -1.29
C GLU A 206 -5.80 18.39 -1.67
N MET A 207 -4.97 17.73 -0.85
CA MET A 207 -3.52 17.62 -1.07
C MET A 207 -3.13 16.40 -1.89
N PHE A 208 -3.83 15.28 -1.75
CA PHE A 208 -3.42 14.00 -2.37
C PHE A 208 -4.46 13.41 -3.34
N GLY A 209 -5.66 14.01 -3.40
CA GLY A 209 -6.79 13.55 -4.21
C GLY A 209 -7.41 12.24 -3.71
N ASP A 210 -8.49 11.84 -4.37
CA ASP A 210 -9.35 10.72 -3.95
C ASP A 210 -8.73 9.32 -4.16
N ASN A 211 -7.49 9.23 -4.68
CA ASN A 211 -6.86 7.97 -5.10
C ASN A 211 -5.36 7.93 -4.75
N PRO A 212 -5.01 7.85 -3.48
CA PRO A 212 -3.62 7.85 -3.03
C PRO A 212 -2.91 6.54 -3.40
N PRO A 213 -1.59 6.59 -3.65
CA PRO A 213 -0.81 5.39 -3.93
C PRO A 213 -0.65 4.52 -2.69
N ALA A 214 -0.59 3.20 -2.87
CA ALA A 214 -0.55 2.22 -1.79
C ALA A 214 0.61 2.45 -0.79
N GLY A 215 1.79 2.84 -1.30
CA GLY A 215 2.94 3.17 -0.45
C GLY A 215 2.69 4.38 0.46
N LEU A 216 1.93 5.38 0.01
CA LEU A 216 1.62 6.56 0.83
C LEU A 216 0.77 6.18 2.03
N ILE A 217 -0.19 5.27 1.87
CA ILE A 217 -1.02 4.77 2.97
C ILE A 217 -0.12 4.17 4.06
N VAL A 218 0.83 3.32 3.68
CA VAL A 218 1.79 2.74 4.63
C VAL A 218 2.60 3.84 5.33
N SER A 219 3.17 4.78 4.57
CA SER A 219 3.97 5.87 5.13
C SER A 219 3.20 6.71 6.14
N LEU A 220 1.93 7.05 5.86
CA LEU A 220 1.09 7.83 6.77
C LEU A 220 0.87 7.11 8.10
N HIS A 221 0.53 5.82 8.07
CA HIS A 221 0.39 5.03 9.30
C HIS A 221 1.69 4.98 10.10
N LEU A 222 2.82 4.79 9.43
CA LEU A 222 4.12 4.77 10.11
C LEU A 222 4.49 6.15 10.69
N THR A 223 4.14 7.23 9.99
CA THR A 223 4.32 8.62 10.46
C THR A 223 3.51 8.86 11.73
N ASP A 224 2.22 8.49 11.72
CA ASP A 224 1.31 8.66 12.84
C ASP A 224 1.78 7.86 14.07
N LEU A 225 2.19 6.60 13.86
CA LEU A 225 2.71 5.75 14.93
C LEU A 225 3.98 6.34 15.54
N LEU A 226 4.88 6.86 14.70
CA LEU A 226 6.10 7.51 15.18
C LEU A 226 5.77 8.79 15.96
N LEU A 227 4.90 9.64 15.42
CA LEU A 227 4.46 10.87 16.09
C LEU A 227 3.86 10.57 17.47
N GLN A 228 2.98 9.57 17.56
CA GLN A 228 2.41 9.12 18.83
C GLN A 228 3.50 8.68 19.82
N SER A 229 4.48 7.88 19.38
CA SER A 229 5.60 7.46 20.24
C SER A 229 6.41 8.66 20.77
N LEU A 230 6.72 9.63 19.91
CA LEU A 230 7.47 10.84 20.31
C LEU A 230 6.68 11.70 21.31
N LEU A 231 5.37 11.82 21.12
CA LEU A 231 4.48 12.54 22.03
C LEU A 231 4.36 11.84 23.39
N ASP A 232 4.31 10.50 23.42
CA ASP A 232 4.33 9.72 24.66
C ASP A 232 5.64 9.94 25.43
N ILE A 233 6.78 9.97 24.74
CA ILE A 233 8.09 10.32 25.33
C ILE A 233 8.04 11.71 25.94
N ALA A 234 7.58 12.71 25.18
CA ALA A 234 7.48 14.10 25.65
C ALA A 234 6.58 14.23 26.90
N GLY A 235 5.45 13.54 26.91
CA GLY A 235 4.54 13.48 28.06
C GLY A 235 5.21 12.85 29.27
N SER A 236 5.94 11.75 29.09
CA SER A 236 6.68 11.09 30.16
C SER A 236 7.80 11.96 30.76
N MET A 237 8.37 12.87 29.95
CA MET A 237 9.38 13.83 30.35
C MET A 237 8.79 15.12 30.96
N GLY A 238 7.46 15.28 30.94
CA GLY A 238 6.79 16.49 31.41
C GLY A 238 6.96 17.69 30.48
N ALA A 239 7.34 17.46 29.22
CA ALA A 239 7.59 18.50 28.23
C ALA A 239 6.34 18.94 27.45
N LEU A 240 5.20 18.28 27.69
CA LEU A 240 3.91 18.63 27.10
C LEU A 240 3.05 19.39 28.11
N GLU A 241 2.45 20.49 27.66
CA GLU A 241 1.39 21.16 28.42
C GLU A 241 0.13 20.28 28.42
N LEU A 242 -0.37 19.95 29.61
CA LEU A 242 -1.63 19.25 29.80
C LEU A 242 -2.68 20.22 30.33
N ASP A 243 -3.91 20.08 29.86
CA ASP A 243 -5.03 20.85 30.39
C ASP A 243 -5.46 20.33 31.77
N SER A 244 -6.47 20.98 32.36
CA SER A 244 -7.00 20.57 33.67
C SER A 244 -7.66 19.19 33.68
N ALA A 245 -7.95 18.60 32.51
CA ALA A 245 -8.48 17.26 32.34
C ALA A 245 -7.37 16.20 32.08
N GLY A 246 -6.12 16.64 31.90
CA GLY A 246 -4.99 15.78 31.56
C GLY A 246 -4.86 15.48 30.06
N GLU A 247 -5.58 16.22 29.21
CA GLU A 247 -5.46 16.14 27.75
C GLU A 247 -4.35 17.09 27.26
N MET A 248 -3.68 16.70 26.18
CA MET A 248 -2.59 17.48 25.60
C MET A 248 -3.11 18.80 25.03
N ILE A 249 -2.54 19.92 25.48
CA ILE A 249 -2.79 21.22 24.88
C ILE A 249 -1.96 21.31 23.59
N ILE A 250 -2.61 21.05 22.45
CA ILE A 250 -2.01 21.30 21.14
C ILE A 250 -1.88 22.82 20.99
N PRO A 251 -0.66 23.36 20.80
CA PRO A 251 -0.48 24.80 20.66
C PRO A 251 -1.00 25.23 19.29
N PHE A 252 -2.21 25.78 19.28
CA PHE A 252 -2.70 26.56 18.16
C PHE A 252 -2.13 27.99 18.30
N GLU A 253 -1.26 28.33 17.35
CA GLU A 253 -0.72 29.66 17.03
C GLU A 253 0.51 30.18 17.80
N GLU A 254 1.37 30.86 17.01
CA GLU A 254 2.71 31.41 17.25
C GLU A 254 2.80 32.50 18.34
N GLU A 255 1.86 32.61 19.27
CA GLU A 255 1.96 33.60 20.34
C GLU A 255 2.73 33.04 21.53
N ASP A 256 4.03 33.40 21.57
CA ASP A 256 4.90 33.53 22.75
C ASP A 256 4.28 32.99 24.06
N ARG A 257 4.42 31.68 24.28
CA ARG A 257 4.21 31.10 25.61
C ARG A 257 5.55 30.80 26.28
N PRO A 258 5.65 31.05 27.59
CA PRO A 258 6.93 31.05 28.28
C PRO A 258 7.48 29.63 28.34
N VAL A 259 8.71 29.48 27.84
CA VAL A 259 9.52 28.27 27.98
C VAL A 259 9.66 27.96 29.48
N VAL A 260 9.08 26.85 29.93
CA VAL A 260 9.28 26.35 31.30
C VAL A 260 10.50 25.42 31.26
N HIS A 261 11.53 25.81 32.03
CA HIS A 261 12.77 25.08 32.25
C HIS A 261 12.58 23.82 33.12
#